data_AF-A0A5E4IT42-F1
#
_entry.id   AF-A0A5E4IT42-F1
#
_cell.length_a   1.000
_cell.length_b   1.000
_cell.length_c   1.000
_cell.angle_alpha   90.00
_cell.angle_beta   90.00
_cell.angle_gamma   90.00
#
_symmetry.space_group_name_H-M   'P 1'
#
loop_
_entity.id
_entity.type
_entity.pdbx_description
1 polymer ?
#
loop_
_entity_poly.entity_id
_entity_poly.type
_entity_poly.pdbx_seq_one_letter_code
_entity_poly.pdbx_strand_id
1 'polypeptide(L)'
;MRVALGSDHAGFELKNKILAYLKKKHEVMDYGTHGSDSVDYPDYALRACEAVVSGAADFGVLVCGTGVGMSVAANKIKGIRAALCASPETARQAREHVDANVLVLASSAKDAEKIIDVFLGTPFSRAERHVRRLVKLAELEAPSKLSSLKAREVLDSRGNPTVEAEAWAGQWRTLAAAPSGASTGAHEALELRDGGKRYFGKGVTKAVRNVNTIISPALHGKNADARAFDSVILSVDGTPNKQRIGANATIASSMALWRLQSLIEGKALYSLLGGSRSMPCPAANLINGGMHAGNDLDFQEYLVLPVGAKSFAEAAEIVSETYHALKALLEKKYGKSAINVGDEGGFAPPLKDAELPLELILKAASEAGHSKKIKLGLDCAATRLLKGKMYAVNGKKYTPDALVDYYSALAKKFPLAYLEDPFAEDAFEEFAAVSKALGSRVSIVGDDLLCTNPERIKTAIVSGACNALLLKPNQIGTVSEALEAARLAKEAGWKVVVSHRSGETDDSFISDLAVGIGAEYAKIGAPARGERTSKYNRLLRIEEQLRG
;
A
#
# COMPACT_ATOMS: atom_id res chain seq x y z
N MET A 1 32.56 -20.12 -20.77
CA MET A 1 31.35 -20.28 -19.94
C MET A 1 31.79 -20.50 -18.51
N ARG A 2 30.97 -20.02 -17.58
CA ARG A 2 31.09 -20.20 -16.15
C ARG A 2 30.15 -21.34 -15.74
N VAL A 3 30.69 -22.39 -15.14
CA VAL A 3 29.93 -23.59 -14.77
C VAL A 3 29.96 -23.78 -13.26
N ALA A 4 28.79 -23.86 -12.65
CA ALA A 4 28.64 -24.23 -11.24
C ALA A 4 28.56 -25.77 -11.13
N LEU A 5 29.53 -26.39 -10.47
CA LEU A 5 29.58 -27.84 -10.29
C LEU A 5 29.26 -28.20 -8.84
N GLY A 6 28.19 -28.98 -8.62
CA GLY A 6 27.77 -29.43 -7.29
C GLY A 6 27.70 -30.95 -7.18
N SER A 7 28.03 -31.51 -6.03
CA SER A 7 27.80 -32.92 -5.73
C SER A 7 27.66 -33.20 -4.25
N ASP A 8 26.89 -34.24 -3.93
CA ASP A 8 26.96 -34.88 -2.61
C ASP A 8 28.13 -35.89 -2.55
N HIS A 9 28.22 -36.59 -1.42
CA HIS A 9 29.23 -37.62 -1.18
C HIS A 9 29.18 -38.78 -2.17
N ALA A 10 27.99 -39.22 -2.57
CA ALA A 10 27.81 -40.29 -3.54
C ALA A 10 28.27 -39.88 -4.96
N GLY A 11 28.24 -38.59 -5.28
CA GLY A 11 28.74 -38.03 -6.54
C GLY A 11 30.22 -37.62 -6.53
N PHE A 12 30.90 -37.63 -5.38
CA PHE A 12 32.22 -37.01 -5.18
C PHE A 12 33.29 -37.45 -6.19
N GLU A 13 33.43 -38.76 -6.41
CA GLU A 13 34.43 -39.32 -7.32
C GLU A 13 34.21 -38.87 -8.77
N LEU A 14 32.97 -38.94 -9.25
CA LEU A 14 32.64 -38.50 -10.61
C LEU A 14 32.77 -36.98 -10.73
N LYS A 15 32.37 -36.22 -9.70
CA LYS A 15 32.53 -34.77 -9.65
C LYS A 15 33.99 -34.35 -9.82
N ASN A 16 34.94 -35.00 -9.16
CA ASN A 16 36.36 -34.65 -9.28
C ASN A 16 36.91 -34.91 -10.69
N LYS A 17 36.48 -36.01 -11.33
CA LYS A 17 36.80 -36.28 -12.75
C LYS A 17 36.23 -35.19 -13.67
N ILE A 18 34.96 -34.84 -13.47
CA ILE A 18 34.27 -33.77 -14.22
C ILE A 18 34.93 -32.41 -13.99
N LEU A 19 35.33 -32.09 -12.76
CA LEU A 19 36.01 -30.84 -12.41
C LEU A 19 37.32 -30.71 -13.19
N ALA A 20 38.15 -31.76 -13.18
CA ALA A 20 39.41 -31.79 -13.92
C ALA A 20 39.20 -31.69 -15.44
N TYR A 21 38.11 -32.26 -15.95
CA TYR A 21 37.73 -32.16 -17.36
C TYR A 21 37.26 -30.75 -17.74
N LEU A 22 36.29 -30.19 -17.01
CA LEU A 22 35.69 -28.88 -17.27
C LEU A 22 36.71 -27.75 -17.15
N LYS A 23 37.62 -27.79 -16.18
CA LYS A 23 38.68 -26.77 -15.99
C LYS A 23 39.59 -26.59 -17.20
N LYS A 24 39.65 -27.56 -18.11
CA LYS A 24 40.43 -27.45 -19.36
C LYS A 24 39.74 -26.57 -20.42
N LYS A 25 38.43 -26.31 -20.28
CA LYS A 25 37.59 -25.68 -21.30
C LYS A 25 36.79 -24.48 -20.79
N HIS A 26 36.51 -24.44 -19.49
CA HIS A 26 35.56 -23.51 -18.88
C HIS A 26 36.06 -23.02 -17.52
N GLU A 27 35.50 -21.91 -17.06
CA GLU A 27 35.66 -21.44 -15.69
C GLU A 27 34.70 -22.23 -14.81
N VAL A 28 35.20 -22.86 -13.74
CA VAL A 28 34.41 -23.79 -12.91
C VAL A 28 34.43 -23.36 -11.46
N MET A 29 33.24 -23.19 -10.88
CA MET A 29 33.03 -22.98 -9.45
C MET A 29 32.62 -24.31 -8.83
N ASP A 30 33.47 -24.86 -7.95
CA ASP A 30 33.17 -26.11 -7.24
C ASP A 30 32.37 -25.81 -5.97
N TYR A 31 31.08 -26.11 -6.03
CA TYR A 31 30.15 -26.04 -4.91
C TYR A 31 29.85 -27.41 -4.31
N GLY A 32 30.53 -28.48 -4.76
CA GLY A 32 30.33 -29.84 -4.28
C GLY A 32 31.04 -30.14 -2.96
N THR A 33 30.80 -31.34 -2.43
CA THR A 33 31.56 -31.82 -1.26
C THR A 33 33.05 -32.01 -1.59
N HIS A 34 33.87 -31.98 -0.54
CA HIS A 34 35.32 -32.18 -0.60
C HIS A 34 35.76 -33.54 -0.04
N GLY A 35 34.83 -34.42 0.31
CA GLY A 35 35.11 -35.76 0.81
C GLY A 35 33.95 -36.73 0.62
N SER A 36 34.17 -37.97 1.05
CA SER A 36 33.21 -39.09 0.96
C SER A 36 32.27 -39.21 2.17
N ASP A 37 32.42 -38.34 3.18
CA ASP A 37 31.55 -38.33 4.35
C ASP A 37 30.12 -38.03 3.95
N SER A 38 29.17 -38.72 4.58
CA SER A 38 27.74 -38.56 4.28
C SER A 38 27.30 -37.11 4.46
N VAL A 39 26.68 -36.56 3.42
CA VAL A 39 26.13 -35.21 3.39
C VAL A 39 24.81 -35.18 2.60
N ASP A 40 23.98 -34.18 2.87
CA ASP A 40 22.67 -34.05 2.24
C ASP A 40 22.73 -33.28 0.91
N TYR A 41 22.28 -33.93 -0.16
CA TYR A 41 22.32 -33.36 -1.51
C TYR A 41 21.60 -32.01 -1.72
N PRO A 42 20.49 -31.66 -1.01
CA PRO A 42 19.80 -30.38 -1.26
C PRO A 42 20.68 -29.16 -1.02
N ASP A 43 21.59 -29.21 -0.05
CA ASP A 43 22.48 -28.08 0.28
C ASP A 43 23.44 -27.75 -0.87
N TYR A 44 23.95 -28.79 -1.53
CA TYR A 44 24.88 -28.69 -2.64
C TYR A 44 24.15 -28.34 -3.95
N ALA A 45 22.93 -28.84 -4.14
CA ALA A 45 22.06 -28.42 -5.23
C ALA A 45 21.78 -26.90 -5.15
N LEU A 46 21.41 -26.42 -3.95
CA LEU A 46 21.06 -25.02 -3.71
C LEU A 46 22.21 -24.08 -4.07
N ARG A 47 23.40 -24.30 -3.51
CA ARG A 47 24.58 -23.45 -3.75
C ARG A 47 24.92 -23.31 -5.24
N ALA A 48 24.96 -24.42 -5.96
CA ALA A 48 25.27 -24.41 -7.38
C ALA A 48 24.16 -23.75 -8.22
N CYS A 49 22.90 -23.98 -7.86
CA CYS A 49 21.76 -23.37 -8.54
C CYS A 49 21.62 -21.87 -8.27
N GLU A 50 21.93 -21.40 -7.05
CA GLU A 50 21.98 -19.97 -6.73
C GLU A 50 22.99 -19.23 -7.59
N ALA A 51 24.15 -19.84 -7.87
CA ALA A 51 25.12 -19.29 -8.81
C ALA A 51 24.55 -19.15 -10.23
N VAL A 52 23.73 -20.09 -10.69
CA VAL A 52 23.07 -20.02 -12.01
C VAL A 52 21.99 -18.93 -12.03
N VAL A 53 21.11 -18.90 -11.02
CA VAL A 53 19.99 -17.93 -10.97
C VAL A 53 20.49 -16.49 -10.79
N SER A 54 21.56 -16.29 -10.02
CA SER A 54 22.19 -14.96 -9.84
C SER A 54 22.98 -14.49 -11.06
N GLY A 55 23.23 -15.36 -12.05
CA GLY A 55 24.06 -15.07 -13.21
C GLY A 55 25.56 -15.11 -12.93
N ALA A 56 25.99 -15.61 -11.76
CA ALA A 56 27.40 -15.91 -11.46
C ALA A 56 27.92 -17.08 -12.31
N ALA A 57 27.07 -18.05 -12.61
CA ALA A 57 27.30 -19.15 -13.54
C ALA A 57 26.33 -19.07 -14.73
N ASP A 58 26.78 -19.51 -15.90
CA ASP A 58 25.92 -19.63 -17.09
C ASP A 58 25.11 -20.94 -17.05
N PHE A 59 25.71 -22.02 -16.53
CA PHE A 59 25.11 -23.34 -16.41
C PHE A 59 25.50 -24.05 -15.11
N GLY A 60 24.65 -24.95 -14.64
CA GLY A 60 24.95 -25.86 -13.54
C GLY A 60 25.19 -27.30 -14.00
N VAL A 61 26.06 -28.01 -13.31
CA VAL A 61 26.23 -29.48 -13.41
C VAL A 61 26.15 -30.05 -12.01
N LEU A 62 25.21 -30.96 -11.78
CA LEU A 62 24.98 -31.61 -10.49
C LEU A 62 25.23 -33.11 -10.60
N VAL A 63 25.83 -33.69 -9.57
CA VAL A 63 26.10 -35.14 -9.49
C VAL A 63 25.67 -35.68 -8.13
N CYS A 64 24.87 -36.74 -8.13
CA CYS A 64 24.66 -37.57 -6.93
C CYS A 64 24.48 -39.04 -7.30
N GLY A 65 24.26 -39.92 -6.31
CA GLY A 65 24.15 -41.36 -6.54
C GLY A 65 23.29 -41.75 -7.76
N THR A 66 22.00 -41.40 -7.75
CA THR A 66 21.08 -41.65 -8.88
C THR A 66 20.82 -40.43 -9.76
N GLY A 67 21.24 -39.24 -9.33
CA GLY A 67 20.84 -37.95 -9.92
C GLY A 67 19.40 -37.52 -9.62
N VAL A 68 18.53 -38.42 -9.13
CA VAL A 68 17.10 -38.12 -8.91
C VAL A 68 16.90 -37.06 -7.82
N GLY A 69 17.54 -37.23 -6.66
CA GLY A 69 17.40 -36.30 -5.53
C GLY A 69 17.84 -34.88 -5.90
N MET A 70 19.04 -34.75 -6.48
CA MET A 70 19.56 -33.46 -6.96
C MET A 70 18.63 -32.83 -8.00
N SER A 71 18.08 -33.62 -8.94
CA SER A 71 17.13 -33.12 -9.93
C SER A 71 15.83 -32.61 -9.30
N VAL A 72 15.31 -33.30 -8.27
CA VAL A 72 14.10 -32.86 -7.56
C VAL A 72 14.38 -31.57 -6.77
N ALA A 73 15.48 -31.52 -6.01
CA ALA A 73 15.85 -30.34 -5.22
C ALA A 73 16.12 -29.12 -6.10
N ALA A 74 16.89 -29.27 -7.18
CA ALA A 74 17.23 -28.18 -8.09
C ALA A 74 15.98 -27.55 -8.73
N ASN A 75 15.01 -28.36 -9.17
CA ASN A 75 13.75 -27.86 -9.76
C ASN A 75 12.78 -27.22 -8.74
N LYS A 76 13.12 -27.16 -7.44
CA LYS A 76 12.38 -26.33 -6.47
C LYS A 76 12.85 -24.87 -6.45
N ILE A 77 13.98 -24.58 -7.09
CA ILE A 77 14.57 -23.25 -7.12
C ILE A 77 14.03 -22.52 -8.34
N LYS A 78 13.37 -21.37 -8.11
CA LYS A 78 12.73 -20.58 -9.17
C LYS A 78 13.77 -20.20 -10.25
N GLY A 79 13.43 -20.41 -11.52
CA GLY A 79 14.33 -20.15 -12.65
C GLY A 79 15.30 -21.28 -12.99
N ILE A 80 15.32 -22.38 -12.23
CA ILE A 80 16.08 -23.58 -12.57
C ILE A 80 15.21 -24.58 -13.34
N ARG A 81 15.76 -25.07 -14.45
CA ARG A 81 15.26 -26.21 -15.22
C ARG A 81 16.35 -27.27 -15.24
N ALA A 82 16.33 -28.13 -14.22
CA ALA A 82 17.31 -29.19 -14.06
C ALA A 82 16.85 -30.47 -14.76
N ALA A 83 17.72 -31.04 -15.59
CA ALA A 83 17.44 -32.25 -16.36
C ALA A 83 18.41 -33.38 -15.98
N LEU A 84 17.87 -34.49 -15.48
CA LEU A 84 18.62 -35.73 -15.31
C LEU A 84 18.83 -36.38 -16.68
N CYS A 85 20.09 -36.45 -17.13
CA CYS A 85 20.44 -37.01 -18.43
C CYS A 85 21.32 -38.24 -18.27
N ALA A 86 20.99 -39.30 -19.00
CA ALA A 86 21.73 -40.57 -19.00
C ALA A 86 22.54 -40.79 -20.30
N SER A 87 22.41 -39.90 -21.28
CA SER A 87 23.06 -40.02 -22.59
C SER A 87 23.23 -38.66 -23.27
N PRO A 88 24.14 -38.54 -24.26
CA PRO A 88 24.28 -37.32 -25.05
C PRO A 88 22.97 -36.90 -25.74
N GLU A 89 22.14 -37.85 -26.16
CA GLU A 89 20.84 -37.58 -26.78
C GLU A 89 19.87 -36.92 -25.79
N THR A 90 19.76 -37.44 -24.56
CA THR A 90 18.91 -36.82 -23.54
C THR A 90 19.41 -35.43 -23.12
N ALA A 91 20.72 -35.21 -23.11
CA ALA A 91 21.32 -33.88 -22.88
C ALA A 91 21.00 -32.89 -24.00
N ARG A 92 21.10 -33.32 -25.27
CA ARG A 92 20.70 -32.51 -26.43
C ARG A 92 19.25 -32.10 -26.32
N GLN A 93 18.35 -33.06 -26.08
CA GLN A 93 16.92 -32.80 -25.98
C GLN A 93 16.57 -31.90 -24.78
N ALA A 94 17.27 -32.05 -23.64
CA ALA A 94 17.09 -31.17 -22.48
C ALA A 94 17.36 -29.70 -22.83
N ARG A 95 18.39 -29.42 -23.63
CA ARG A 95 18.67 -28.07 -24.13
C ARG A 95 17.70 -27.64 -25.22
N GLU A 96 17.51 -28.45 -26.25
CA GLU A 96 16.70 -28.09 -27.41
C GLU A 96 15.22 -27.90 -27.08
N HIS A 97 14.66 -28.75 -26.22
CA HIS A 97 13.21 -28.83 -25.98
C HIS A 97 12.74 -27.99 -24.79
N VAL A 98 13.55 -27.89 -23.74
CA VAL A 98 13.15 -27.25 -22.47
C VAL A 98 14.18 -26.25 -21.95
N ASP A 99 15.19 -25.91 -22.76
CA ASP A 99 16.22 -24.92 -22.42
C ASP A 99 16.74 -25.11 -20.98
N ALA A 100 17.06 -26.37 -20.63
CA ALA A 100 17.53 -26.74 -19.30
C ALA A 100 18.84 -26.01 -18.99
N ASN A 101 18.93 -25.31 -17.86
CA ASN A 101 20.13 -24.56 -17.45
C ASN A 101 20.97 -25.31 -16.41
N VAL A 102 20.49 -26.47 -15.92
CA VAL A 102 21.24 -27.36 -15.03
C VAL A 102 21.19 -28.78 -15.57
N LEU A 103 22.35 -29.39 -15.77
CA LEU A 103 22.50 -30.81 -16.07
C LEU A 103 22.62 -31.58 -14.76
N VAL A 104 21.92 -32.70 -14.64
CA VAL A 104 22.07 -33.62 -13.51
C VAL A 104 22.53 -34.97 -14.02
N LEU A 105 23.54 -35.54 -13.35
CA LEU A 105 24.13 -36.83 -13.67
C LEU A 105 24.04 -37.77 -12.46
N ALA A 106 23.80 -39.05 -12.74
CA ALA A 106 24.04 -40.11 -11.77
C ALA A 106 25.56 -40.35 -11.61
N SER A 107 26.02 -40.78 -10.44
CA SER A 107 27.43 -41.12 -10.23
C SER A 107 27.90 -42.29 -11.11
N SER A 108 26.96 -43.11 -11.59
CA SER A 108 27.17 -44.21 -12.53
C SER A 108 27.08 -43.80 -14.01
N ALA A 109 26.95 -42.51 -14.33
CA ALA A 109 26.82 -42.03 -15.71
C ALA A 109 28.04 -42.44 -16.55
N LYS A 110 27.78 -43.14 -17.65
CA LYS A 110 28.78 -43.46 -18.68
C LYS A 110 28.93 -42.27 -19.61
N ASP A 111 30.16 -42.05 -20.10
CA ASP A 111 30.48 -40.95 -21.03
C ASP A 111 30.07 -39.55 -20.52
N ALA A 112 30.20 -39.32 -19.20
CA ALA A 112 29.78 -38.07 -18.55
C ALA A 112 30.33 -36.82 -19.26
N GLU A 113 31.60 -36.86 -19.69
CA GLU A 113 32.27 -35.80 -20.45
C GLU A 113 31.55 -35.47 -21.75
N LYS A 114 31.08 -36.50 -22.48
CA LYS A 114 30.36 -36.34 -23.75
C LYS A 114 28.95 -35.80 -23.52
N ILE A 115 28.28 -36.26 -22.46
CA ILE A 115 26.96 -35.73 -22.05
C ILE A 115 27.08 -34.24 -21.72
N ILE A 116 28.10 -33.87 -20.95
CA ILE A 116 28.40 -32.47 -20.58
C ILE A 116 28.69 -31.62 -21.81
N ASP A 117 29.58 -32.07 -22.70
CA ASP A 117 29.91 -31.31 -23.91
C ASP A 117 28.66 -31.07 -24.78
N VAL A 118 27.80 -32.08 -24.93
CA VAL A 118 26.56 -31.93 -25.68
C VAL A 118 25.59 -30.99 -24.97
N PHE A 119 25.43 -31.08 -23.65
CA PHE A 119 24.56 -30.18 -22.90
C PHE A 119 25.03 -28.72 -23.00
N LEU A 120 26.32 -28.45 -22.73
CA LEU A 120 26.85 -27.10 -22.73
C LEU A 120 26.96 -26.50 -24.15
N GLY A 121 27.16 -27.35 -25.17
CA GLY A 121 27.30 -26.92 -26.56
C GLY A 121 25.99 -26.80 -27.34
N THR A 122 24.89 -27.40 -26.85
CA THR A 122 23.62 -27.41 -27.60
C THR A 122 22.79 -26.15 -27.29
N PRO A 123 22.42 -25.35 -28.31
CA PRO A 123 21.56 -24.19 -28.13
C PRO A 123 20.09 -24.61 -27.96
N PHE A 124 19.29 -23.73 -27.37
CA PHE A 124 17.84 -23.90 -27.38
C PHE A 124 17.31 -23.83 -28.82
N SER A 125 16.47 -24.79 -29.22
CA SER A 125 16.00 -24.91 -30.62
C SER A 125 15.12 -23.76 -31.08
N ARG A 126 14.47 -23.05 -30.15
CA ARG A 126 13.48 -21.98 -30.42
C ARG A 126 12.31 -22.39 -31.32
N ALA A 127 12.10 -23.68 -31.56
CA ALA A 127 10.92 -24.16 -32.28
C ALA A 127 9.65 -23.72 -31.54
N GLU A 128 8.62 -23.30 -32.27
CA GLU A 128 7.38 -22.71 -31.72
C GLU A 128 6.78 -23.57 -30.60
N ARG A 129 6.70 -24.89 -30.81
CA ARG A 129 6.21 -25.85 -29.81
C ARG A 129 7.01 -25.84 -28.50
N HIS A 130 8.32 -25.60 -28.55
CA HIS A 130 9.21 -25.59 -27.39
C HIS A 130 9.12 -24.24 -26.66
N VAL A 131 9.10 -23.13 -27.39
CA VAL A 131 8.85 -21.79 -26.82
C VAL A 131 7.51 -21.77 -26.09
N ARG A 132 6.44 -22.26 -26.72
CA ARG A 132 5.11 -22.36 -26.09
C ARG A 132 5.11 -23.18 -24.80
N ARG A 133 5.85 -24.28 -24.74
CA ARG A 133 5.94 -25.12 -23.52
C ARG A 133 6.75 -24.43 -22.43
N LEU A 134 7.84 -23.75 -22.77
CA LEU A 134 8.61 -22.94 -21.83
C LEU A 134 7.77 -21.83 -21.20
N VAL A 135 6.94 -21.15 -21.98
CA VAL A 135 5.99 -20.16 -21.45
C VAL A 135 5.04 -20.80 -20.45
N LYS A 136 4.49 -21.99 -20.76
CA LYS A 136 3.62 -22.72 -19.81
C LYS A 136 4.35 -23.16 -18.54
N LEU A 137 5.61 -23.58 -18.64
CA LEU A 137 6.42 -23.93 -17.46
C LEU A 137 6.67 -22.68 -16.59
N ALA A 138 7.00 -21.55 -17.19
CA ALA A 138 7.14 -20.28 -16.47
C ALA A 138 5.83 -19.85 -15.77
N GLU A 139 4.67 -20.07 -16.40
CA GLU A 139 3.36 -19.82 -15.77
C GLU A 139 3.10 -20.75 -14.56
N LEU A 140 3.62 -21.99 -14.57
CA LEU A 140 3.52 -22.91 -13.43
C LEU A 140 4.45 -22.50 -12.27
N GLU A 141 5.64 -21.97 -12.57
CA GLU A 141 6.61 -21.50 -11.57
C GLU A 141 6.14 -20.22 -10.85
N ALA A 142 5.34 -19.40 -11.51
CA ALA A 142 4.81 -18.16 -10.96
C ALA A 142 3.37 -17.94 -11.46
N PRO A 143 2.36 -18.59 -10.86
CA PRO A 143 0.97 -18.39 -11.25
C PRO A 143 0.59 -16.93 -11.01
N SER A 144 0.60 -16.16 -12.10
CA SER A 144 0.26 -14.74 -12.10
C SER A 144 -1.21 -14.52 -12.45
N LYS A 145 -1.94 -15.54 -12.90
CA LYS A 145 -3.35 -15.39 -13.30
C LYS A 145 -4.27 -15.41 -12.10
N LEU A 146 -5.22 -14.47 -12.08
CA LEU A 146 -6.26 -14.41 -11.05
C LEU A 146 -7.16 -15.65 -11.16
N SER A 147 -7.13 -16.50 -10.14
CA SER A 147 -7.96 -17.70 -10.05
C SER A 147 -9.32 -17.40 -9.42
N SER A 148 -9.39 -16.49 -8.46
CA SER A 148 -10.64 -16.13 -7.78
C SER A 148 -10.56 -14.73 -7.20
N LEU A 149 -11.65 -13.97 -7.35
CA LEU A 149 -11.95 -12.79 -6.54
C LEU A 149 -13.30 -13.03 -5.87
N LYS A 150 -13.35 -12.90 -4.54
CA LYS A 150 -14.58 -13.04 -3.75
C LYS A 150 -14.76 -11.84 -2.85
N ALA A 151 -16.00 -11.46 -2.57
CA ALA A 151 -16.31 -10.46 -1.55
C ALA A 151 -17.25 -10.98 -0.48
N ARG A 152 -17.17 -10.34 0.69
CA ARG A 152 -18.04 -10.56 1.85
C ARG A 152 -18.38 -9.25 2.54
N GLU A 153 -19.48 -9.28 3.29
CA GLU A 153 -19.88 -8.17 4.19
C GLU A 153 -19.15 -8.34 5.53
N VAL A 154 -18.43 -7.30 5.95
CA VAL A 154 -17.76 -7.17 7.27
C VAL A 154 -18.21 -5.88 7.96
N LEU A 155 -17.73 -5.59 9.16
CA LEU A 155 -18.06 -4.35 9.89
C LEU A 155 -16.87 -3.38 9.91
N ASP A 156 -17.17 -2.08 9.80
CA ASP A 156 -16.23 -1.00 10.07
C ASP A 156 -16.14 -0.66 11.58
N SER A 157 -15.28 0.28 11.93
CA SER A 157 -14.98 0.72 13.30
C SER A 157 -16.16 1.39 14.02
N ARG A 158 -17.24 1.68 13.29
CA ARG A 158 -18.50 2.23 13.79
C ARG A 158 -19.60 1.18 13.83
N GLY A 159 -19.28 -0.08 13.53
CA GLY A 159 -20.22 -1.19 13.49
C GLY A 159 -21.15 -1.17 12.28
N ASN A 160 -20.87 -0.38 11.24
CA ASN A 160 -21.65 -0.39 10.02
C ASN A 160 -21.08 -1.41 9.03
N PRO A 161 -21.91 -2.04 8.18
CA PRO A 161 -21.41 -2.95 7.15
C PRO A 161 -20.46 -2.27 6.16
N THR A 162 -19.48 -3.00 5.66
CA THR A 162 -18.63 -2.62 4.53
C THR A 162 -18.18 -3.85 3.72
N VAL A 163 -17.60 -3.62 2.55
CA VAL A 163 -17.16 -4.67 1.62
C VAL A 163 -15.70 -5.04 1.90
N GLU A 164 -15.43 -6.33 2.10
CA GLU A 164 -14.09 -6.91 2.04
C GLU A 164 -13.96 -7.78 0.79
N ALA A 165 -12.89 -7.60 0.02
CA ALA A 165 -12.54 -8.41 -1.14
C ALA A 165 -11.33 -9.31 -0.86
N GLU A 166 -11.36 -10.51 -1.42
CA GLU A 166 -10.33 -11.53 -1.31
C GLU A 166 -9.91 -12.01 -2.70
N ALA A 167 -8.64 -11.80 -3.05
CA ALA A 167 -8.08 -12.14 -4.36
C ALA A 167 -7.05 -13.28 -4.26
N TRP A 168 -7.09 -14.18 -5.24
CA TRP A 168 -6.25 -15.38 -5.32
C TRP A 168 -5.56 -15.53 -6.67
N ALA A 169 -4.29 -15.91 -6.65
CA ALA A 169 -3.55 -16.38 -7.83
C ALA A 169 -2.58 -17.49 -7.40
N GLY A 170 -2.84 -18.72 -7.84
CA GLY A 170 -2.13 -19.90 -7.35
C GLY A 170 -2.19 -20.00 -5.82
N GLN A 171 -1.03 -19.97 -5.17
CA GLN A 171 -0.89 -20.00 -3.70
C GLN A 171 -1.04 -18.64 -3.01
N TRP A 172 -1.05 -17.55 -3.79
CA TRP A 172 -1.11 -16.19 -3.24
C TRP A 172 -2.55 -15.82 -2.91
N ARG A 173 -2.74 -15.25 -1.72
CA ARG A 173 -4.02 -14.78 -1.20
C ARG A 173 -3.84 -13.39 -0.63
N THR A 174 -4.78 -12.49 -0.92
CA THR A 174 -4.80 -11.13 -0.36
C THR A 174 -6.21 -10.72 0.03
N LEU A 175 -6.29 -9.80 0.98
CA LEU A 175 -7.53 -9.22 1.48
C LEU A 175 -7.44 -7.70 1.39
N ALA A 176 -8.56 -7.04 1.17
CA ALA A 176 -8.71 -5.62 1.43
C ALA A 176 -10.15 -5.22 1.74
N ALA A 177 -10.34 -4.26 2.64
CA ALA A 177 -11.65 -3.78 3.03
C ALA A 177 -11.83 -2.29 2.72
N ALA A 178 -12.98 -1.90 2.18
CA ALA A 178 -13.29 -0.51 1.88
C ALA A 178 -13.61 0.26 3.17
N PRO A 179 -13.04 1.45 3.40
CA PRO A 179 -13.50 2.34 4.47
C PRO A 179 -14.79 3.07 4.06
N SER A 180 -15.50 3.62 5.05
CA SER A 180 -16.77 4.35 4.89
C SER A 180 -16.68 5.79 5.45
N GLY A 181 -17.32 6.73 4.75
CA GLY A 181 -17.41 8.14 5.18
C GLY A 181 -18.53 8.42 6.18
N ALA A 182 -18.45 9.54 6.91
CA ALA A 182 -19.56 10.11 7.67
C ALA A 182 -20.33 11.19 6.86
N SER A 183 -19.61 12.02 6.12
CA SER A 183 -20.09 12.87 5.04
C SER A 183 -19.77 12.21 3.70
N THR A 184 -20.73 12.27 2.78
CA THR A 184 -20.53 11.96 1.35
C THR A 184 -20.69 13.27 0.60
N GLY A 185 -19.59 13.83 0.09
CA GLY A 185 -19.63 15.03 -0.75
C GLY A 185 -20.41 14.79 -2.05
N ALA A 186 -20.97 15.85 -2.64
CA ALA A 186 -21.83 15.73 -3.82
C ALA A 186 -21.11 15.18 -5.07
N HIS A 187 -19.77 15.25 -5.06
CA HIS A 187 -18.90 14.91 -6.19
C HIS A 187 -18.06 13.64 -5.99
N GLU A 188 -18.28 12.90 -4.89
CA GLU A 188 -17.60 11.64 -4.61
C GLU A 188 -18.12 10.48 -5.49
N ALA A 189 -17.28 9.48 -5.68
CA ALA A 189 -17.73 8.17 -6.13
C ALA A 189 -18.73 7.58 -5.10
N LEU A 190 -19.80 6.98 -5.61
CA LEU A 190 -20.96 6.62 -4.78
C LEU A 190 -20.83 5.22 -4.21
N GLU A 191 -20.88 5.14 -2.88
CA GLU A 191 -21.02 3.89 -2.18
C GLU A 191 -22.38 3.23 -2.48
N LEU A 192 -22.40 1.92 -2.77
CA LEU A 192 -23.64 1.18 -2.94
C LEU A 192 -24.10 0.55 -1.61
N ARG A 193 -25.23 1.03 -1.11
CA ARG A 193 -25.93 0.51 0.09
C ARG A 193 -27.23 -0.22 -0.29
N ASP A 194 -27.62 -1.17 0.55
CA ASP A 194 -28.81 -2.01 0.34
C ASP A 194 -30.12 -1.21 0.48
N GLY A 195 -30.16 -0.25 1.40
CA GLY A 195 -31.40 0.35 1.89
C GLY A 195 -32.21 -0.64 2.76
N GLY A 196 -33.45 -0.27 3.10
CA GLY A 196 -34.35 -1.12 3.88
C GLY A 196 -34.01 -1.21 5.37
N LYS A 197 -34.42 -2.31 6.03
CA LYS A 197 -34.38 -2.45 7.50
C LYS A 197 -33.03 -2.94 8.05
N ARG A 198 -32.30 -3.80 7.34
CA ARG A 198 -31.06 -4.42 7.85
C ARG A 198 -29.99 -3.36 8.04
N TYR A 199 -29.32 -3.35 9.19
CA TYR A 199 -28.30 -2.35 9.55
C TYR A 199 -28.75 -0.90 9.31
N PHE A 200 -30.01 -0.59 9.60
CA PHE A 200 -30.58 0.75 9.36
C PHE A 200 -30.42 1.23 7.91
N GLY A 201 -30.52 0.31 6.95
CA GLY A 201 -30.38 0.57 5.52
C GLY A 201 -28.94 0.60 5.02
N LYS A 202 -27.95 0.40 5.89
CA LYS A 202 -26.51 0.45 5.56
C LYS A 202 -25.90 -0.90 5.16
N GLY A 203 -26.71 -1.94 4.94
CA GLY A 203 -26.22 -3.20 4.38
C GLY A 203 -25.48 -2.99 3.04
N VAL A 204 -24.59 -3.90 2.68
CA VAL A 204 -23.79 -3.85 1.44
C VAL A 204 -23.87 -5.15 0.63
N THR A 205 -24.92 -5.96 0.78
CA THR A 205 -25.04 -7.22 0.04
C THR A 205 -25.15 -7.01 -1.46
N LYS A 206 -25.72 -5.89 -1.93
CA LYS A 206 -25.72 -5.51 -3.35
C LYS A 206 -24.29 -5.31 -3.87
N ALA A 207 -23.46 -4.55 -3.16
CA ALA A 207 -22.06 -4.30 -3.52
C ALA A 207 -21.23 -5.60 -3.50
N VAL A 208 -21.39 -6.42 -2.44
CA VAL A 208 -20.77 -7.75 -2.34
C VAL A 208 -21.17 -8.65 -3.51
N ARG A 209 -22.45 -8.68 -3.86
CA ARG A 209 -22.94 -9.43 -5.02
C ARG A 209 -22.29 -8.93 -6.30
N ASN A 210 -22.20 -7.61 -6.51
CA ASN A 210 -21.57 -7.04 -7.70
C ASN A 210 -20.09 -7.47 -7.84
N VAL A 211 -19.32 -7.52 -6.75
CA VAL A 211 -17.95 -8.08 -6.82
C VAL A 211 -17.98 -9.54 -7.28
N ASN A 212 -18.83 -10.36 -6.65
CA ASN A 212 -18.87 -11.80 -6.88
C ASN A 212 -19.42 -12.20 -8.27
N THR A 213 -20.40 -11.46 -8.80
CA THR A 213 -21.11 -11.84 -10.02
C THR A 213 -20.80 -10.98 -11.24
N ILE A 214 -20.13 -9.83 -11.05
CA ILE A 214 -19.81 -8.89 -12.13
C ILE A 214 -18.29 -8.71 -12.26
N ILE A 215 -17.62 -8.23 -11.20
CA ILE A 215 -16.17 -7.97 -11.26
C ILE A 215 -15.38 -9.27 -11.41
N SER A 216 -15.66 -10.26 -10.55
CA SER A 216 -14.90 -11.51 -10.49
C SER A 216 -14.89 -12.28 -11.82
N PRO A 217 -16.04 -12.52 -12.49
CA PRO A 217 -16.04 -13.15 -13.82
C PRO A 217 -15.29 -12.34 -14.88
N ALA A 218 -15.35 -11.00 -14.83
CA ALA A 218 -14.67 -10.15 -15.80
C ALA A 218 -13.13 -10.17 -15.65
N LEU A 219 -12.61 -10.49 -14.46
CA LEU A 219 -11.18 -10.54 -14.17
C LEU A 219 -10.59 -11.96 -14.20
N HIS A 220 -11.41 -13.00 -14.09
CA HIS A 220 -10.95 -14.39 -14.00
C HIS A 220 -10.01 -14.77 -15.16
N GLY A 221 -8.89 -15.42 -14.83
CA GLY A 221 -7.91 -15.90 -15.80
C GLY A 221 -7.00 -14.83 -16.42
N LYS A 222 -7.20 -13.55 -16.10
CA LYS A 222 -6.28 -12.47 -16.51
C LYS A 222 -5.03 -12.46 -15.63
N ASN A 223 -3.91 -12.01 -16.20
CA ASN A 223 -2.66 -11.82 -15.47
C ASN A 223 -2.81 -10.75 -14.39
N ALA A 224 -2.10 -10.92 -13.27
CA ALA A 224 -2.09 -10.03 -12.12
C ALA A 224 -1.36 -8.72 -12.41
N ASP A 225 -2.03 -7.87 -13.18
CA ASP A 225 -1.67 -6.49 -13.43
C ASP A 225 -2.77 -5.62 -12.85
N ALA A 226 -2.45 -4.94 -11.74
CA ALA A 226 -3.40 -4.18 -10.96
C ALA A 226 -3.97 -2.98 -11.72
N ARG A 227 -3.20 -2.33 -12.60
CA ARG A 227 -3.71 -1.23 -13.45
C ARG A 227 -4.63 -1.74 -14.53
N ALA A 228 -4.29 -2.87 -15.14
CA ALA A 228 -5.17 -3.53 -16.10
C ALA A 228 -6.47 -4.00 -15.45
N PHE A 229 -6.40 -4.50 -14.21
CA PHE A 229 -7.59 -4.85 -13.43
C PHE A 229 -8.45 -3.65 -13.11
N ASP A 230 -7.89 -2.55 -12.63
CA ASP A 230 -8.63 -1.31 -12.37
C ASP A 230 -9.34 -0.82 -13.63
N SER A 231 -8.66 -0.87 -14.78
CA SER A 231 -9.26 -0.50 -16.08
C SER A 231 -10.47 -1.37 -16.44
N VAL A 232 -10.39 -2.68 -16.18
CA VAL A 232 -11.54 -3.59 -16.38
C VAL A 232 -12.66 -3.30 -15.38
N ILE A 233 -12.34 -3.06 -14.10
CA ILE A 233 -13.33 -2.70 -13.07
C ILE A 233 -14.10 -1.44 -13.50
N LEU A 234 -13.40 -0.40 -13.95
CA LEU A 234 -14.00 0.83 -14.45
C LEU A 234 -14.85 0.61 -15.70
N SER A 235 -14.36 -0.16 -16.66
CA SER A 235 -15.10 -0.49 -17.89
C SER A 235 -16.39 -1.27 -17.59
N VAL A 236 -16.34 -2.18 -16.61
CA VAL A 236 -17.46 -3.01 -16.20
C VAL A 236 -18.40 -2.28 -15.24
N ASP A 237 -18.04 -1.15 -14.66
CA ASP A 237 -19.01 -0.24 -14.03
C ASP A 237 -19.66 0.66 -15.10
N GLY A 238 -18.85 1.30 -15.93
CA GLY A 238 -19.30 2.14 -17.05
C GLY A 238 -19.97 3.46 -16.65
N THR A 239 -19.94 3.85 -15.38
CA THR A 239 -20.49 5.13 -14.89
C THR A 239 -19.39 6.03 -14.30
N PRO A 240 -19.49 7.37 -14.43
CA PRO A 240 -18.45 8.28 -13.94
C PRO A 240 -18.20 8.20 -12.43
N ASN A 241 -19.26 7.94 -11.66
CA ASN A 241 -19.26 7.94 -10.19
C ASN A 241 -19.34 6.53 -9.58
N LYS A 242 -19.16 5.48 -10.38
CA LYS A 242 -19.15 4.08 -9.94
C LYS A 242 -20.47 3.61 -9.32
N GLN A 243 -21.59 4.26 -9.65
CA GLN A 243 -22.89 4.00 -9.02
C GLN A 243 -23.49 2.63 -9.39
N ARG A 244 -23.04 2.00 -10.49
CA ARG A 244 -23.59 0.72 -10.95
C ARG A 244 -23.08 -0.45 -10.10
N ILE A 245 -21.78 -0.49 -9.87
CA ILE A 245 -21.10 -1.51 -9.07
C ILE A 245 -21.06 -1.10 -7.59
N GLY A 246 -20.84 0.18 -7.32
CA GLY A 246 -20.59 0.75 -5.99
C GLY A 246 -19.10 1.01 -5.76
N ALA A 247 -18.75 2.23 -5.37
CA ALA A 247 -17.37 2.64 -5.10
C ALA A 247 -16.69 1.80 -3.99
N ASN A 248 -17.48 1.31 -3.01
CA ASN A 248 -17.01 0.35 -1.99
C ASN A 248 -16.61 -1.01 -2.59
N ALA A 249 -17.35 -1.51 -3.57
CA ALA A 249 -17.00 -2.76 -4.26
C ALA A 249 -15.77 -2.60 -5.15
N THR A 250 -15.65 -1.47 -5.87
CA THR A 250 -14.50 -1.23 -6.76
C THR A 250 -13.21 -1.03 -5.96
N ILE A 251 -13.23 -0.21 -4.90
CA ILE A 251 -12.00 0.10 -4.15
C ILE A 251 -11.50 -1.10 -3.34
N ALA A 252 -12.40 -1.87 -2.71
CA ALA A 252 -12.04 -3.10 -2.01
C ALA A 252 -11.36 -4.09 -2.97
N SER A 253 -11.95 -4.28 -4.16
CA SER A 253 -11.38 -5.16 -5.19
C SER A 253 -10.02 -4.66 -5.66
N SER A 254 -9.92 -3.36 -5.99
CA SER A 254 -8.68 -2.72 -6.44
C SER A 254 -7.55 -2.91 -5.43
N MET A 255 -7.75 -2.56 -4.15
CA MET A 255 -6.72 -2.71 -3.12
C MET A 255 -6.25 -4.15 -2.92
N ALA A 256 -7.17 -5.12 -2.95
CA ALA A 256 -6.81 -6.54 -2.87
C ALA A 256 -5.96 -6.98 -4.07
N LEU A 257 -6.30 -6.52 -5.27
CA LEU A 257 -5.58 -6.87 -6.49
C LEU A 257 -4.19 -6.22 -6.59
N TRP A 258 -4.03 -4.98 -6.11
CA TRP A 258 -2.72 -4.33 -5.97
C TRP A 258 -1.82 -5.07 -4.97
N ARG A 259 -2.37 -5.52 -3.83
CA ARG A 259 -1.67 -6.41 -2.92
C ARG A 259 -1.28 -7.72 -3.61
N LEU A 260 -2.19 -8.32 -4.37
CA LEU A 260 -1.93 -9.59 -5.03
C LEU A 260 -0.73 -9.51 -5.99
N GLN A 261 -0.68 -8.46 -6.82
CA GLN A 261 0.46 -8.21 -7.70
C GLN A 261 1.77 -8.07 -6.91
N SER A 262 1.76 -7.28 -5.81
CA SER A 262 2.95 -7.09 -4.98
C SER A 262 3.50 -8.41 -4.41
N LEU A 263 2.63 -9.32 -3.96
CA LEU A 263 3.03 -10.64 -3.46
C LEU A 263 3.61 -11.53 -4.56
N ILE A 264 2.98 -11.57 -5.73
CA ILE A 264 3.45 -12.35 -6.89
C ILE A 264 4.84 -11.88 -7.35
N GLU A 265 5.06 -10.56 -7.33
CA GLU A 265 6.34 -9.96 -7.71
C GLU A 265 7.40 -10.05 -6.59
N GLY A 266 7.03 -10.43 -5.36
CA GLY A 266 7.93 -10.44 -4.21
C GLY A 266 8.43 -9.04 -3.83
N LYS A 267 7.63 -8.00 -4.09
CA LYS A 267 7.97 -6.60 -3.80
C LYS A 267 7.07 -6.05 -2.70
N ALA A 268 7.58 -5.07 -1.95
CA ALA A 268 6.76 -4.34 -1.00
C ALA A 268 5.68 -3.54 -1.74
N LEU A 269 4.47 -3.45 -1.17
CA LEU A 269 3.32 -2.79 -1.81
C LEU A 269 3.59 -1.31 -2.11
N TYR A 270 4.21 -0.56 -1.19
CA TYR A 270 4.62 0.84 -1.43
C TYR A 270 5.53 1.00 -2.66
N SER A 271 6.32 -0.02 -3.01
CA SER A 271 7.18 0.01 -4.20
C SER A 271 6.37 -0.03 -5.49
N LEU A 272 5.25 -0.75 -5.50
CA LEU A 272 4.34 -0.84 -6.64
C LEU A 272 3.48 0.44 -6.78
N LEU A 273 3.08 1.05 -5.66
CA LEU A 273 2.20 2.23 -5.62
C LEU A 273 2.87 3.53 -6.08
N GLY A 274 4.19 3.56 -6.25
CA GLY A 274 4.91 4.73 -6.76
C GLY A 274 6.41 4.67 -6.50
N GLY A 275 6.86 3.83 -5.57
CA GLY A 275 8.29 3.59 -5.36
C GLY A 275 9.01 4.64 -4.52
N SER A 276 8.30 5.65 -4.02
CA SER A 276 8.90 6.55 -3.02
C SER A 276 9.30 5.76 -1.76
N ARG A 277 10.31 6.28 -1.08
CA ARG A 277 10.85 5.76 0.19
C ARG A 277 10.80 6.82 1.30
N SER A 278 9.95 7.85 1.13
CA SER A 278 9.77 8.92 2.11
C SER A 278 8.67 8.57 3.11
N MET A 279 8.96 8.75 4.40
CA MET A 279 7.96 8.59 5.45
C MET A 279 7.11 9.86 5.58
N PRO A 280 5.77 9.75 5.69
CA PRO A 280 4.89 10.90 5.90
C PRO A 280 4.94 11.41 7.35
N CYS A 281 4.71 12.70 7.56
CA CYS A 281 4.47 13.26 8.89
C CYS A 281 3.00 13.00 9.31
N PRO A 282 2.72 12.42 10.49
CA PRO A 282 1.34 12.20 10.91
C PRO A 282 0.63 13.53 11.19
N ALA A 283 -0.55 13.72 10.61
CA ALA A 283 -1.50 14.76 10.97
C ALA A 283 -2.55 14.14 11.89
N ALA A 284 -2.27 14.14 13.19
CA ALA A 284 -3.01 13.34 14.17
C ALA A 284 -4.13 14.15 14.82
N ASN A 285 -5.37 13.72 14.64
CA ASN A 285 -6.55 14.31 15.27
C ASN A 285 -6.59 13.99 16.78
N LEU A 286 -6.51 15.01 17.65
CA LEU A 286 -6.50 14.84 19.10
C LEU A 286 -7.79 15.31 19.78
N ILE A 287 -8.46 16.32 19.22
CA ILE A 287 -9.72 16.86 19.74
C ILE A 287 -10.71 16.97 18.58
N ASN A 288 -11.91 16.47 18.80
CA ASN A 288 -13.00 16.51 17.85
C ASN A 288 -13.97 17.64 18.20
N GLY A 289 -14.50 18.26 17.17
CA GLY A 289 -15.67 19.14 17.22
C GLY A 289 -16.62 18.81 16.07
N GLY A 290 -17.49 19.77 15.74
CA GLY A 290 -18.46 19.63 14.66
C GLY A 290 -19.26 18.33 14.77
N MET A 291 -19.27 17.54 13.71
CA MET A 291 -20.09 16.32 13.63
C MET A 291 -19.38 15.07 14.15
N HIS A 292 -18.11 15.20 14.51
CA HIS A 292 -17.31 14.13 15.11
C HIS A 292 -17.37 14.16 16.64
N ALA A 293 -18.12 15.10 17.22
CA ALA A 293 -18.32 15.28 18.64
C ALA A 293 -19.75 15.67 19.00
N GLY A 294 -20.13 15.49 20.27
CA GLY A 294 -21.37 16.02 20.85
C GLY A 294 -21.18 17.33 21.61
N ASN A 295 -20.07 18.05 21.38
CA ASN A 295 -19.76 19.33 22.01
C ASN A 295 -20.18 20.50 21.12
N ASP A 296 -19.93 21.74 21.58
CA ASP A 296 -20.32 22.96 20.86
C ASP A 296 -19.12 23.58 20.09
N LEU A 297 -18.10 22.78 19.75
CA LEU A 297 -16.99 23.27 18.92
C LEU A 297 -17.41 23.31 17.45
N ASP A 298 -17.16 24.43 16.77
CA ASP A 298 -17.52 24.58 15.36
C ASP A 298 -16.63 23.76 14.41
N PHE A 299 -15.30 23.81 14.59
CA PHE A 299 -14.37 23.07 13.73
C PHE A 299 -14.35 21.58 14.06
N GLN A 300 -14.20 20.76 13.02
CA GLN A 300 -14.38 19.32 13.07
C GLN A 300 -13.21 18.61 13.74
N GLU A 301 -11.97 18.99 13.44
CA GLU A 301 -10.78 18.33 14.00
C GLU A 301 -9.65 19.31 14.34
N TYR A 302 -8.97 19.03 15.44
CA TYR A 302 -7.80 19.75 15.91
C TYR A 302 -6.60 18.81 15.93
N LEU A 303 -5.63 19.12 15.07
CA LEU A 303 -4.54 18.22 14.72
C LEU A 303 -3.23 18.64 15.39
N VAL A 304 -2.42 17.65 15.75
CA VAL A 304 -0.99 17.84 16.05
C VAL A 304 -0.14 17.27 14.90
N LEU A 305 0.90 18.00 14.51
CA LEU A 305 1.84 17.61 13.47
C LEU A 305 3.27 17.66 14.04
N PRO A 306 3.93 16.53 14.30
CA PRO A 306 5.29 16.46 14.85
C PRO A 306 6.36 16.73 13.77
N VAL A 307 6.29 17.88 13.09
CA VAL A 307 7.16 18.22 11.95
C VAL A 307 8.65 18.32 12.29
N GLY A 308 9.00 18.42 13.58
CA GLY A 308 10.39 18.44 14.06
C GLY A 308 10.97 17.07 14.37
N ALA A 309 10.20 15.98 14.19
CA ALA A 309 10.70 14.62 14.34
C ALA A 309 11.68 14.25 13.22
N LYS A 310 12.68 13.43 13.54
CA LYS A 310 13.72 12.95 12.60
C LYS A 310 13.36 11.61 11.96
N SER A 311 12.32 10.95 12.44
CA SER A 311 11.86 9.64 12.00
C SER A 311 10.35 9.51 12.21
N PHE A 312 9.73 8.55 11.53
CA PHE A 312 8.32 8.25 11.79
C PHE A 312 8.13 7.68 13.20
N ALA A 313 9.05 6.85 13.68
CA ALA A 313 9.04 6.35 15.05
C ALA A 313 9.00 7.47 16.10
N GLU A 314 9.89 8.47 15.98
CA GLU A 314 9.88 9.65 16.87
C GLU A 314 8.59 10.46 16.71
N ALA A 315 8.09 10.61 15.47
CA ALA A 315 6.82 11.31 15.23
C ALA A 315 5.64 10.63 15.93
N ALA A 316 5.55 9.30 15.85
CA ALA A 316 4.51 8.50 16.50
C ALA A 316 4.60 8.57 18.03
N GLU A 317 5.82 8.56 18.59
CA GLU A 317 6.09 8.75 20.01
C GLU A 317 5.60 10.12 20.49
N ILE A 318 5.99 11.21 19.81
CA ILE A 318 5.57 12.58 20.14
C ILE A 318 4.03 12.70 20.15
N VAL A 319 3.37 12.13 19.15
CA VAL A 319 1.90 12.14 19.03
C VAL A 319 1.28 11.38 20.21
N SER A 320 1.79 10.20 20.53
CA SER A 320 1.32 9.35 21.64
C SER A 320 1.44 10.05 23.00
N GLU A 321 2.63 10.59 23.31
CA GLU A 321 2.87 11.26 24.59
C GLU A 321 2.05 12.54 24.73
N THR A 322 1.93 13.32 23.65
CA THR A 322 1.06 14.51 23.62
C THR A 322 -0.41 14.12 23.84
N TYR A 323 -0.89 13.04 23.22
CA TYR A 323 -2.25 12.53 23.40
C TYR A 323 -2.52 12.10 24.85
N HIS A 324 -1.58 11.39 25.49
CA HIS A 324 -1.72 10.96 26.89
C HIS A 324 -1.64 12.12 27.89
N ALA A 325 -0.77 13.11 27.65
CA ALA A 325 -0.74 14.34 28.44
C ALA A 325 -2.05 15.11 28.31
N LEU A 326 -2.59 15.22 27.08
CA LEU A 326 -3.88 15.85 26.83
C LEU A 326 -5.01 15.12 27.55
N LYS A 327 -5.02 13.78 27.55
CA LYS A 327 -5.99 12.98 28.29
C LYS A 327 -6.01 13.35 29.78
N ALA A 328 -4.84 13.40 30.41
CA ALA A 328 -4.72 13.75 31.83
C ALA A 328 -5.20 15.19 32.11
N LEU A 329 -4.88 16.13 31.23
CA LEU A 329 -5.36 17.51 31.32
C LEU A 329 -6.88 17.62 31.22
N LEU A 330 -7.48 16.91 30.27
CA LEU A 330 -8.93 16.90 30.07
C LEU A 330 -9.65 16.22 31.23
N GLU A 331 -9.17 15.08 31.71
CA GLU A 331 -9.75 14.38 32.87
C GLU A 331 -9.71 15.28 34.11
N LYS A 332 -8.58 15.93 34.37
CA LYS A 332 -8.43 16.84 35.51
C LYS A 332 -9.38 18.04 35.44
N LYS A 333 -9.60 18.60 34.24
CA LYS A 333 -10.37 19.85 34.06
C LYS A 333 -11.87 19.62 33.88
N TYR A 334 -12.26 18.54 33.21
CA TYR A 334 -13.63 18.29 32.76
C TYR A 334 -14.21 16.95 33.26
N GLY A 335 -13.41 16.15 33.98
CA GLY A 335 -13.84 14.88 34.56
C GLY A 335 -13.67 13.67 33.64
N LYS A 336 -13.94 12.48 34.20
CA LYS A 336 -13.70 11.18 33.56
C LYS A 336 -14.50 10.93 32.27
N SER A 337 -15.64 11.59 32.09
CA SER A 337 -16.44 11.45 30.86
C SER A 337 -15.83 12.20 29.67
N ALA A 338 -15.02 13.23 29.91
CA ALA A 338 -14.42 14.07 28.87
C ALA A 338 -13.25 13.39 28.12
N ILE A 339 -12.79 12.24 28.60
CA ILE A 339 -11.70 11.44 28.00
C ILE A 339 -12.22 10.23 27.21
N ASN A 340 -13.53 10.15 27.00
CA ASN A 340 -14.08 9.27 25.97
C ASN A 340 -13.67 9.77 24.58
N VAL A 341 -13.53 8.84 23.64
CA VAL A 341 -13.01 9.12 22.30
C VAL A 341 -14.11 9.01 21.24
N GLY A 342 -14.02 9.81 20.19
CA GLY A 342 -14.90 9.73 19.02
C GLY A 342 -14.49 8.63 18.04
N ASP A 343 -15.05 8.69 16.83
CA ASP A 343 -14.82 7.72 15.75
C ASP A 343 -13.34 7.58 15.36
N GLU A 344 -12.58 8.67 15.46
CA GLU A 344 -11.18 8.75 15.02
C GLU A 344 -10.16 8.70 16.16
N GLY A 345 -10.63 8.41 17.38
CA GLY A 345 -9.81 8.29 18.58
C GLY A 345 -9.49 9.61 19.30
N GLY A 346 -9.76 10.76 18.69
CA GLY A 346 -9.66 12.07 19.35
C GLY A 346 -10.70 12.24 20.47
N PHE A 347 -10.41 13.12 21.43
CA PHE A 347 -11.31 13.42 22.55
C PHE A 347 -12.43 14.39 22.15
N ALA A 348 -13.59 14.31 22.80
CA ALA A 348 -14.71 15.24 22.60
C ALA A 348 -15.10 15.97 23.91
N PRO A 349 -14.21 16.78 24.51
CA PRO A 349 -14.50 17.50 25.74
C PRO A 349 -15.60 18.58 25.54
N PRO A 350 -16.29 19.02 26.61
CA PRO A 350 -17.39 19.97 26.53
C PRO A 350 -16.88 21.41 26.34
N LEU A 351 -16.30 21.68 25.19
CA LEU A 351 -15.74 22.98 24.80
C LEU A 351 -16.68 23.71 23.84
N LYS A 352 -16.58 25.05 23.84
CA LYS A 352 -17.33 25.94 22.93
C LYS A 352 -16.45 26.92 22.16
N ASP A 353 -15.24 27.19 22.66
CA ASP A 353 -14.32 28.15 22.05
C ASP A 353 -13.38 27.41 21.09
N ALA A 354 -13.43 27.78 19.81
CA ALA A 354 -12.58 27.23 18.75
C ALA A 354 -11.07 27.41 18.98
N GLU A 355 -10.62 28.36 19.81
CA GLU A 355 -9.19 28.55 20.08
C GLU A 355 -8.67 27.67 21.23
N LEU A 356 -9.52 27.37 22.20
CA LEU A 356 -9.14 26.66 23.42
C LEU A 356 -8.56 25.25 23.16
N PRO A 357 -9.07 24.44 22.20
CA PRO A 357 -8.44 23.18 21.83
C PRO A 357 -6.97 23.32 21.41
N LEU A 358 -6.63 24.36 20.63
CA LEU A 358 -5.26 24.63 20.19
C LEU A 358 -4.35 24.92 21.38
N GLU A 359 -4.83 25.72 22.33
CA GLU A 359 -4.11 26.01 23.58
C GLU A 359 -3.89 24.76 24.43
N LEU A 360 -4.91 23.90 24.55
CA LEU A 360 -4.83 22.65 25.30
C LEU A 360 -3.82 21.67 24.67
N ILE A 361 -3.80 21.53 23.34
CA ILE A 361 -2.84 20.68 22.63
C ILE A 361 -1.41 21.19 22.83
N LEU A 362 -1.17 22.51 22.70
CA LEU A 362 0.15 23.08 22.94
C LEU A 362 0.61 22.88 24.38
N LYS A 363 -0.30 23.05 25.34
CA LYS A 363 -0.01 22.79 26.75
C LYS A 363 0.35 21.32 26.98
N ALA A 364 -0.43 20.39 26.44
CA ALA A 364 -0.16 18.96 26.53
C ALA A 364 1.20 18.59 25.93
N ALA A 365 1.51 19.10 24.74
CA ALA A 365 2.80 18.88 24.09
C ALA A 365 3.96 19.50 24.89
N SER A 366 3.74 20.62 25.55
CA SER A 366 4.74 21.22 26.44
C SER A 366 4.98 20.40 27.70
N GLU A 367 3.92 19.86 28.31
CA GLU A 367 4.02 18.97 29.48
C GLU A 367 4.71 17.64 29.11
N ALA A 368 4.55 17.17 27.87
CA ALA A 368 5.26 16.02 27.32
C ALA A 368 6.70 16.34 26.82
N GLY A 369 7.14 17.60 26.87
CA GLY A 369 8.51 17.99 26.45
C GLY A 369 8.71 18.18 24.94
N HIS A 370 7.63 18.24 24.15
CA HIS A 370 7.66 18.26 22.67
C HIS A 370 7.26 19.59 22.02
N SER A 371 7.04 20.66 22.80
CA SER A 371 6.48 21.92 22.31
C SER A 371 7.28 22.58 21.17
N LYS A 372 8.58 22.31 21.03
CA LYS A 372 9.42 22.80 19.92
C LYS A 372 9.38 21.94 18.65
N LYS A 373 8.85 20.72 18.74
CA LYS A 373 8.84 19.73 17.65
C LYS A 373 7.49 19.64 16.92
N ILE A 374 6.46 20.32 17.44
CA ILE A 374 5.11 20.23 16.89
C ILE A 374 4.65 21.52 16.20
N LYS A 375 3.72 21.35 15.27
CA LYS A 375 2.84 22.37 14.71
C LYS A 375 1.39 21.91 14.91
N LEU A 376 0.45 22.82 14.65
CA LEU A 376 -0.98 22.54 14.74
C LEU A 376 -1.64 22.52 13.37
N GLY A 377 -2.77 21.82 13.29
CA GLY A 377 -3.64 21.83 12.13
C GLY A 377 -5.10 21.93 12.54
N LEU A 378 -5.93 22.37 11.58
CA LEU A 378 -7.38 22.41 11.71
C LEU A 378 -8.01 21.75 10.48
N ASP A 379 -9.05 20.95 10.73
CA ASP A 379 -10.07 20.62 9.74
C ASP A 379 -11.34 21.37 10.13
N CYS A 380 -11.69 22.37 9.33
CA CYS A 380 -12.83 23.23 9.61
C CYS A 380 -14.15 22.63 9.14
N ALA A 381 -14.15 21.76 8.12
CA ALA A 381 -15.35 21.27 7.44
C ALA A 381 -16.41 22.38 7.20
N ALA A 382 -15.96 23.52 6.69
CA ALA A 382 -16.69 24.80 6.78
C ALA A 382 -18.00 24.84 5.99
N THR A 383 -18.26 23.90 5.08
CA THR A 383 -19.56 23.72 4.41
C THR A 383 -20.72 23.72 5.40
N ARG A 384 -20.55 23.12 6.59
CA ARG A 384 -21.61 23.07 7.62
C ARG A 384 -21.80 24.37 8.39
N LEU A 385 -20.75 25.20 8.42
CA LEU A 385 -20.72 26.48 9.10
C LEU A 385 -21.39 27.58 8.25
N LEU A 386 -21.55 27.35 6.95
CA LEU A 386 -22.24 28.27 6.05
C LEU A 386 -23.74 28.38 6.38
N LYS A 387 -24.19 29.61 6.67
CA LYS A 387 -25.58 30.00 6.92
C LYS A 387 -25.94 31.18 6.00
N GLY A 388 -26.58 30.87 4.88
CA GLY A 388 -26.81 31.85 3.82
C GLY A 388 -25.51 32.18 3.11
N LYS A 389 -25.01 33.42 3.24
CA LYS A 389 -23.74 33.89 2.67
C LYS A 389 -22.63 34.12 3.71
N MET A 390 -22.86 33.72 4.95
CA MET A 390 -21.94 33.96 6.07
C MET A 390 -21.63 32.66 6.80
N TYR A 391 -20.45 32.56 7.38
CA TYR A 391 -19.99 31.41 8.17
C TYR A 391 -20.17 31.69 9.66
N ALA A 392 -20.74 30.76 10.41
CA ALA A 392 -20.91 30.85 11.85
C ALA A 392 -19.75 30.16 12.58
N VAL A 393 -18.99 30.92 13.38
CA VAL A 393 -17.87 30.41 14.21
C VAL A 393 -17.89 31.15 15.56
N ASN A 394 -17.76 30.43 16.67
CA ASN A 394 -17.84 30.94 18.05
C ASN A 394 -19.07 31.82 18.29
N GLY A 395 -20.23 31.45 17.71
CA GLY A 395 -21.46 32.22 17.79
C GLY A 395 -21.45 33.57 17.05
N LYS A 396 -20.38 33.89 16.31
CA LYS A 396 -20.25 35.07 15.44
C LYS A 396 -20.43 34.69 13.98
N LYS A 397 -20.88 35.64 13.17
CA LYS A 397 -21.02 35.47 11.72
C LYS A 397 -19.90 36.21 11.00
N TYR A 398 -19.27 35.53 10.06
CA TYR A 398 -18.18 36.05 9.24
C TYR A 398 -18.60 36.05 7.78
N THR A 399 -18.30 37.14 7.07
CA THR A 399 -18.21 37.10 5.61
C THR A 399 -16.97 36.27 5.22
N PRO A 400 -16.86 35.79 3.97
CA PRO A 400 -15.65 35.10 3.51
C PRO A 400 -14.36 35.86 3.82
N ASP A 401 -14.29 37.15 3.48
CA ASP A 401 -13.11 37.98 3.76
C ASP A 401 -12.79 38.08 5.25
N ALA A 402 -13.82 38.30 6.09
CA ALA A 402 -13.62 38.36 7.54
C ALA A 402 -13.19 37.01 8.13
N LEU A 403 -13.55 35.90 7.49
CA LEU A 403 -13.10 34.57 7.89
C LEU A 403 -11.64 34.31 7.48
N VAL A 404 -11.19 34.84 6.34
CA VAL A 404 -9.75 34.85 5.97
C VAL A 404 -8.94 35.61 7.04
N ASP A 405 -9.42 36.76 7.50
CA ASP A 405 -8.79 37.53 8.57
C ASP A 405 -8.74 36.76 9.89
N TYR A 406 -9.83 36.06 10.23
CA TYR A 406 -9.89 35.19 11.40
C TYR A 406 -8.83 34.07 11.34
N TYR A 407 -8.75 33.33 10.23
CA TYR A 407 -7.72 32.31 10.04
C TYR A 407 -6.30 32.89 10.07
N SER A 408 -6.12 34.09 9.53
CA SER A 408 -4.83 34.79 9.54
C SER A 408 -4.42 35.20 10.96
N ALA A 409 -5.37 35.61 11.80
CA ALA A 409 -5.13 35.88 13.22
C ALA A 409 -4.77 34.60 13.97
N LEU A 410 -5.48 33.47 13.73
CA LEU A 410 -5.14 32.18 14.31
C LEU A 410 -3.72 31.74 13.93
N ALA A 411 -3.35 31.87 12.66
CA ALA A 411 -2.03 31.52 12.18
C ALA A 411 -0.93 32.42 12.80
N LYS A 412 -1.23 33.67 13.15
CA LYS A 412 -0.28 34.53 13.89
C LYS A 412 -0.15 34.12 15.35
N LYS A 413 -1.25 33.76 16.01
CA LYS A 413 -1.29 33.40 17.43
C LYS A 413 -0.71 32.00 17.70
N PHE A 414 -0.95 31.06 16.80
CA PHE A 414 -0.61 29.64 16.96
C PHE A 414 0.39 29.17 15.88
N PRO A 415 1.20 28.13 16.15
CA PRO A 415 2.09 27.54 15.16
C PRO A 415 1.33 26.66 14.16
N LEU A 416 0.35 27.26 13.46
CA LEU A 416 -0.51 26.59 12.48
C LEU A 416 0.27 26.32 11.19
N ALA A 417 0.23 25.07 10.72
CA ALA A 417 0.90 24.61 9.49
C ALA A 417 -0.05 23.91 8.50
N TYR A 418 -1.29 23.64 8.93
CA TYR A 418 -2.28 22.86 8.20
C TYR A 418 -3.67 23.47 8.41
N LEU A 419 -4.42 23.71 7.33
CA LEU A 419 -5.79 24.21 7.36
C LEU A 419 -6.59 23.52 6.25
N GLU A 420 -7.51 22.64 6.64
CA GLU A 420 -8.35 21.84 5.76
C GLU A 420 -9.78 22.40 5.73
N ASP A 421 -10.33 22.45 4.52
CA ASP A 421 -11.68 22.95 4.21
C ASP A 421 -12.12 24.21 4.97
N PRO A 422 -11.38 25.34 4.83
CA PRO A 422 -11.71 26.61 5.47
C PRO A 422 -13.00 27.25 4.94
N PHE A 423 -13.51 26.82 3.78
CA PHE A 423 -14.75 27.30 3.18
C PHE A 423 -15.59 26.14 2.63
N ALA A 424 -16.80 26.46 2.14
CA ALA A 424 -17.72 25.47 1.59
C ALA A 424 -17.17 24.76 0.34
N GLU A 425 -17.69 23.57 0.04
CA GLU A 425 -17.17 22.64 -0.96
C GLU A 425 -17.06 23.20 -2.40
N ASP A 426 -17.80 24.25 -2.77
CA ASP A 426 -17.71 24.90 -4.10
C ASP A 426 -17.13 26.33 -4.07
N ALA A 427 -16.56 26.76 -2.95
CA ALA A 427 -16.08 28.12 -2.70
C ALA A 427 -14.66 28.36 -3.25
N PHE A 428 -14.40 28.07 -4.53
CA PHE A 428 -13.06 28.15 -5.12
C PHE A 428 -12.40 29.53 -5.01
N GLU A 429 -13.19 30.62 -5.09
CA GLU A 429 -12.68 31.99 -4.99
C GLU A 429 -12.26 32.32 -3.55
N GLU A 430 -13.06 31.92 -2.56
CA GLU A 430 -12.76 32.08 -1.14
C GLU A 430 -11.53 31.27 -0.73
N PHE A 431 -11.42 30.04 -1.24
CA PHE A 431 -10.22 29.21 -1.10
C PHE A 431 -8.98 29.90 -1.70
N ALA A 432 -9.09 30.49 -2.89
CA ALA A 432 -7.98 31.23 -3.50
C ALA A 432 -7.57 32.45 -2.65
N ALA A 433 -8.53 33.14 -2.02
CA ALA A 433 -8.26 34.25 -1.11
C ALA A 433 -7.45 33.83 0.13
N VAL A 434 -7.83 32.75 0.81
CA VAL A 434 -7.06 32.26 1.97
C VAL A 434 -5.72 31.66 1.55
N SER A 435 -5.65 31.00 0.39
CA SER A 435 -4.40 30.51 -0.20
C SER A 435 -3.42 31.63 -0.50
N LYS A 436 -3.90 32.77 -1.02
CA LYS A 436 -3.07 33.97 -1.20
C LYS A 436 -2.59 34.54 0.13
N ALA A 437 -3.43 34.54 1.17
CA ALA A 437 -3.09 35.10 2.47
C ALA A 437 -2.11 34.23 3.29
N LEU A 438 -2.26 32.91 3.22
CA LEU A 438 -1.60 31.96 4.14
C LEU A 438 -0.80 30.84 3.45
N GLY A 439 -0.99 30.61 2.16
CA GLY A 439 -0.45 29.44 1.45
C GLY A 439 1.08 29.33 1.41
N SER A 440 1.80 30.43 1.65
CA SER A 440 3.28 30.40 1.74
C SER A 440 3.81 29.76 3.04
N ARG A 441 2.95 29.63 4.06
CA ARG A 441 3.32 29.17 5.42
C ARG A 441 2.43 28.05 5.94
N VAL A 442 1.18 27.96 5.46
CA VAL A 442 0.18 26.98 5.87
C VAL A 442 -0.21 26.14 4.65
N SER A 443 -0.31 24.83 4.85
CA SER A 443 -0.87 23.94 3.83
C SER A 443 -2.39 24.14 3.84
N ILE A 444 -2.93 24.73 2.78
CA ILE A 444 -4.37 24.88 2.54
C ILE A 444 -4.81 23.61 1.83
N VAL A 445 -5.50 22.74 2.56
CA VAL A 445 -5.87 21.40 2.12
C VAL A 445 -7.30 21.41 1.62
N GLY A 446 -7.52 20.95 0.39
CA GLY A 446 -8.86 20.68 -0.11
C GLY A 446 -9.24 19.22 0.10
N ASP A 447 -10.33 18.99 0.84
CA ASP A 447 -10.99 17.69 1.01
C ASP A 447 -12.32 17.66 0.26
N ASP A 448 -13.39 18.21 0.81
CA ASP A 448 -14.70 18.33 0.16
C ASP A 448 -14.60 19.19 -1.11
N LEU A 449 -13.69 20.17 -1.13
CA LEU A 449 -13.40 20.98 -2.33
C LEU A 449 -12.94 20.12 -3.50
N LEU A 450 -12.18 19.05 -3.25
CA LEU A 450 -11.52 18.27 -4.30
C LEU A 450 -12.15 16.89 -4.50
N CYS A 451 -12.69 16.27 -3.45
CA CYS A 451 -13.26 14.91 -3.44
C CYS A 451 -12.36 13.86 -4.10
N THR A 452 -11.03 14.02 -4.02
CA THR A 452 -10.05 13.20 -4.76
C THR A 452 -10.34 13.11 -6.27
N ASN A 453 -11.01 14.11 -6.85
CA ASN A 453 -11.49 14.13 -8.23
C ASN A 453 -10.51 14.88 -9.14
N PRO A 454 -9.93 14.24 -10.18
CA PRO A 454 -8.98 14.87 -11.10
C PRO A 454 -9.45 16.19 -11.74
N GLU A 455 -10.73 16.32 -12.09
CA GLU A 455 -11.25 17.53 -12.74
C GLU A 455 -11.38 18.71 -11.75
N ARG A 456 -11.76 18.44 -10.51
CA ARG A 456 -11.79 19.46 -9.44
C ARG A 456 -10.37 19.86 -9.04
N ILE A 457 -9.44 18.92 -8.99
CA ILE A 457 -8.01 19.19 -8.77
C ILE A 457 -7.48 20.13 -9.86
N LYS A 458 -7.72 19.85 -11.14
CA LYS A 458 -7.32 20.73 -12.25
C LYS A 458 -7.92 22.13 -12.10
N THR A 459 -9.22 22.22 -11.78
CA THR A 459 -9.89 23.51 -11.55
C THR A 459 -9.23 24.30 -10.41
N ALA A 460 -8.96 23.64 -9.28
CA ALA A 460 -8.32 24.26 -8.12
C ALA A 460 -6.86 24.69 -8.39
N ILE A 461 -6.11 23.94 -9.21
CA ILE A 461 -4.77 24.33 -9.68
C ILE A 461 -4.85 25.63 -10.48
N VAL A 462 -5.78 25.72 -11.45
CA VAL A 462 -5.93 26.90 -12.31
C VAL A 462 -6.38 28.13 -11.51
N SER A 463 -7.29 27.96 -10.56
CA SER A 463 -7.77 29.08 -9.74
C SER A 463 -6.84 29.47 -8.58
N GLY A 464 -5.82 28.64 -8.28
CA GLY A 464 -4.97 28.82 -7.11
C GLY A 464 -5.72 28.64 -5.79
N ALA A 465 -6.77 27.81 -5.77
CA ALA A 465 -7.68 27.63 -4.64
C ALA A 465 -7.00 27.01 -3.41
N CYS A 466 -6.13 26.02 -3.60
CA CYS A 466 -5.43 25.37 -2.50
C CYS A 466 -3.99 24.99 -2.92
N ASN A 467 -3.22 24.42 -2.00
CA ASN A 467 -1.84 23.99 -2.26
C ASN A 467 -1.54 22.57 -1.71
N ALA A 468 -2.59 21.87 -1.30
CA ALA A 468 -2.51 20.52 -0.80
C ALA A 468 -3.80 19.74 -1.10
N LEU A 469 -3.64 18.47 -1.47
CA LEU A 469 -4.72 17.52 -1.72
C LEU A 469 -4.91 16.60 -0.51
N LEU A 470 -6.14 16.48 0.01
CA LEU A 470 -6.51 15.34 0.84
C LEU A 470 -6.89 14.16 -0.06
N LEU A 471 -6.10 13.10 -0.03
CA LEU A 471 -6.27 11.92 -0.88
C LEU A 471 -6.99 10.80 -0.11
N LYS A 472 -8.24 10.53 -0.49
CA LYS A 472 -9.05 9.42 0.04
C LYS A 472 -9.38 8.45 -1.09
N PRO A 473 -8.73 7.26 -1.16
CA PRO A 473 -8.90 6.34 -2.29
C PRO A 473 -10.35 5.91 -2.55
N ASN A 474 -11.17 5.82 -1.50
CA ASN A 474 -12.58 5.45 -1.64
C ASN A 474 -13.47 6.59 -2.20
N GLN A 475 -13.04 7.85 -2.16
CA GLN A 475 -13.76 8.97 -2.80
C GLN A 475 -13.66 8.92 -4.33
N ILE A 476 -12.60 8.33 -4.88
CA ILE A 476 -12.44 8.17 -6.33
C ILE A 476 -12.76 6.76 -6.80
N GLY A 477 -12.43 5.73 -6.00
CA GLY A 477 -12.98 4.37 -6.12
C GLY A 477 -12.06 3.32 -6.75
N THR A 478 -10.89 3.67 -7.27
CA THR A 478 -9.81 2.72 -7.59
C THR A 478 -8.45 3.26 -7.16
N VAL A 479 -7.48 2.37 -6.93
CA VAL A 479 -6.12 2.76 -6.60
C VAL A 479 -5.46 3.48 -7.77
N SER A 480 -5.66 3.02 -9.03
CA SER A 480 -5.11 3.69 -10.21
C SER A 480 -5.56 5.15 -10.35
N GLU A 481 -6.84 5.45 -10.13
CA GLU A 481 -7.32 6.84 -10.17
C GLU A 481 -6.82 7.66 -8.97
N ALA A 482 -6.66 7.05 -7.79
CA ALA A 482 -6.06 7.73 -6.64
C ALA A 482 -4.59 8.10 -6.88
N LEU A 483 -3.83 7.23 -7.54
CA LEU A 483 -2.45 7.52 -7.96
C LEU A 483 -2.40 8.65 -8.99
N GLU A 484 -3.36 8.71 -9.90
CA GLU A 484 -3.47 9.80 -10.87
C GLU A 484 -3.79 11.15 -10.20
N ALA A 485 -4.73 11.16 -9.24
CA ALA A 485 -5.02 12.36 -8.45
C ALA A 485 -3.78 12.85 -7.67
N ALA A 486 -3.03 11.94 -7.06
CA ALA A 486 -1.78 12.26 -6.39
C ALA A 486 -0.72 12.81 -7.36
N ARG A 487 -0.59 12.21 -8.56
CA ARG A 487 0.34 12.67 -9.60
C ARG A 487 0.03 14.10 -10.02
N LEU A 488 -1.23 14.43 -10.31
CA LEU A 488 -1.66 15.77 -10.68
C LEU A 488 -1.31 16.82 -9.62
N ALA A 489 -1.55 16.50 -8.34
CA ALA A 489 -1.19 17.38 -7.23
C ALA A 489 0.33 17.59 -7.15
N LYS A 490 1.12 16.51 -7.22
CA LYS A 490 2.58 16.58 -7.15
C LYS A 490 3.19 17.36 -8.31
N GLU A 491 2.68 17.21 -9.53
CA GLU A 491 3.13 17.97 -10.70
C GLU A 491 2.82 19.47 -10.60
N ALA A 492 1.76 19.83 -9.87
CA ALA A 492 1.46 21.22 -9.53
C ALA A 492 2.30 21.75 -8.35
N GLY A 493 3.24 20.96 -7.82
CA GLY A 493 4.04 21.32 -6.64
C GLY A 493 3.25 21.32 -5.33
N TRP A 494 2.06 20.69 -5.31
CA TRP A 494 1.24 20.61 -4.11
C TRP A 494 1.71 19.49 -3.18
N LYS A 495 1.39 19.67 -1.90
CA LYS A 495 1.50 18.58 -0.93
C LYS A 495 0.35 17.58 -1.11
N VAL A 496 0.58 16.35 -0.71
CA VAL A 496 -0.44 15.29 -0.67
C VAL A 496 -0.56 14.79 0.77
N VAL A 497 -1.80 14.70 1.23
CA VAL A 497 -2.19 14.21 2.54
C VAL A 497 -2.98 12.93 2.34
N VAL A 498 -2.38 11.76 2.58
CA VAL A 498 -3.15 10.52 2.52
C VAL A 498 -4.02 10.41 3.76
N SER A 499 -5.31 10.20 3.56
CA SER A 499 -6.30 10.28 4.63
C SER A 499 -7.11 9.00 4.80
N HIS A 500 -7.45 8.73 6.05
CA HIS A 500 -8.43 7.72 6.45
C HIS A 500 -9.88 8.18 6.17
N ARG A 501 -10.85 7.39 6.62
CA ARG A 501 -12.26 7.84 6.78
C ARG A 501 -12.73 7.58 8.21
N SER A 502 -13.81 8.23 8.63
CA SER A 502 -14.37 8.04 9.97
C SER A 502 -14.81 6.61 10.25
N GLY A 503 -15.37 5.88 9.26
CA GLY A 503 -15.61 4.43 9.36
C GLY A 503 -14.47 3.62 8.75
N GLU A 504 -13.39 3.40 9.50
CA GLU A 504 -12.25 2.58 9.03
C GLU A 504 -12.41 1.10 9.41
N THR A 505 -11.50 0.28 8.91
CA THR A 505 -11.27 -1.13 9.23
C THR A 505 -9.83 -1.30 9.72
N ASP A 506 -9.40 -2.51 10.07
CA ASP A 506 -7.99 -2.77 10.41
C ASP A 506 -7.06 -2.82 9.17
N ASP A 507 -7.59 -2.55 7.97
CA ASP A 507 -6.84 -2.52 6.73
C ASP A 507 -5.85 -1.34 6.70
N SER A 508 -4.55 -1.62 6.60
CA SER A 508 -3.50 -0.58 6.61
C SER A 508 -3.03 -0.11 5.21
N PHE A 509 -3.81 -0.32 4.15
CA PHE A 509 -3.42 -0.01 2.76
C PHE A 509 -2.91 1.43 2.58
N ILE A 510 -3.58 2.40 3.22
CA ILE A 510 -3.24 3.81 3.09
C ILE A 510 -1.85 4.16 3.65
N SER A 511 -1.28 3.34 4.55
CA SER A 511 0.09 3.50 5.03
C SER A 511 1.11 3.21 3.93
N ASP A 512 0.93 2.11 3.20
CA ASP A 512 1.76 1.79 2.03
C ASP A 512 1.57 2.80 0.90
N LEU A 513 0.34 3.29 0.71
CA LEU A 513 0.04 4.34 -0.26
C LEU A 513 0.78 5.64 0.06
N ALA A 514 0.73 6.11 1.31
CA ALA A 514 1.39 7.34 1.75
C ALA A 514 2.90 7.31 1.49
N VAL A 515 3.55 6.17 1.80
CA VAL A 515 4.98 6.00 1.52
C VAL A 515 5.24 5.91 0.02
N GLY A 516 4.46 5.10 -0.69
CA GLY A 516 4.65 4.81 -2.11
C GLY A 516 4.54 6.03 -3.02
N ILE A 517 3.64 6.97 -2.69
CA ILE A 517 3.49 8.24 -3.43
C ILE A 517 4.33 9.39 -2.86
N GLY A 518 5.05 9.16 -1.76
CA GLY A 518 5.83 10.19 -1.07
C GLY A 518 4.98 11.32 -0.54
N ALA A 519 3.86 10.99 0.11
CA ALA A 519 2.97 11.97 0.73
C ALA A 519 3.69 12.75 1.85
N GLU A 520 3.47 14.05 1.93
CA GLU A 520 4.02 14.90 2.99
C GLU A 520 3.38 14.58 4.34
N TYR A 521 2.07 14.29 4.32
CA TYR A 521 1.30 14.05 5.53
C TYR A 521 0.45 12.77 5.42
N ALA A 522 0.21 12.16 6.58
CA ALA A 522 -0.76 11.07 6.74
C ALA A 522 -1.78 11.44 7.82
N LYS A 523 -3.03 11.69 7.44
CA LYS A 523 -4.16 11.95 8.35
C LYS A 523 -4.82 10.62 8.69
N ILE A 524 -4.29 9.94 9.70
CA ILE A 524 -4.67 8.56 10.06
C ILE A 524 -5.32 8.44 11.45
N GLY A 525 -5.75 9.58 12.03
CA GLY A 525 -6.45 9.65 13.32
C GLY A 525 -5.53 9.75 14.53
N ALA A 526 -6.11 9.72 15.72
CA ALA A 526 -5.37 9.67 16.99
C ALA A 526 -4.53 8.38 17.12
N PRO A 527 -3.54 8.35 18.02
CA PRO A 527 -2.83 7.13 18.40
C PRO A 527 -3.69 6.21 19.30
N ALA A 528 -4.98 6.08 19.00
CA ALA A 528 -5.97 5.32 19.74
C ALA A 528 -6.97 4.65 18.78
N ARG A 529 -7.56 3.52 19.22
CA ARG A 529 -8.42 2.62 18.44
C ARG A 529 -7.67 1.81 17.36
N GLY A 530 -8.01 0.53 17.23
CA GLY A 530 -7.25 -0.45 16.43
C GLY A 530 -7.19 -0.11 14.94
N GLU A 531 -8.29 0.42 14.40
CA GLU A 531 -8.41 0.81 13.00
C GLU A 531 -7.51 2.01 12.64
N ARG A 532 -7.04 2.78 13.64
CA ARG A 532 -6.09 3.89 13.48
C ARG A 532 -4.67 3.42 13.73
N THR A 533 -4.44 2.78 14.88
CA THR A 533 -3.11 2.32 15.28
C THR A 533 -2.56 1.24 14.35
N SER A 534 -3.39 0.48 13.65
CA SER A 534 -2.97 -0.42 12.57
C SER A 534 -2.17 0.30 11.47
N LYS A 535 -2.51 1.55 11.13
CA LYS A 535 -1.81 2.37 10.13
C LYS A 535 -0.49 2.92 10.67
N TYR A 536 -0.48 3.40 11.91
CA TYR A 536 0.76 3.80 12.61
C TYR A 536 1.74 2.63 12.67
N ASN A 537 1.27 1.46 13.11
CA ASN A 537 2.08 0.25 13.22
C ASN A 537 2.57 -0.23 11.85
N ARG A 538 1.78 -0.08 10.78
CA ARG A 538 2.25 -0.38 9.42
C ARG A 538 3.36 0.58 8.99
N LEU A 539 3.24 1.88 9.25
CA LEU A 539 4.28 2.87 8.94
C LEU A 539 5.56 2.62 9.73
N LEU A 540 5.48 2.24 11.01
CA LEU A 540 6.65 1.80 11.80
C LEU A 540 7.37 0.62 11.15
N ARG A 541 6.63 -0.41 10.72
CA ARG A 541 7.21 -1.57 10.00
C ARG A 541 7.80 -1.18 8.64
N ILE A 542 7.18 -0.24 7.92
CA ILE A 542 7.75 0.24 6.65
C ILE A 542 9.04 1.01 6.90
N GLU A 543 9.10 1.87 7.92
CA GLU A 543 10.32 2.59 8.29
C GLU A 543 11.47 1.62 8.63
N GLU A 544 11.19 0.56 9.39
CA GLU A 544 12.13 -0.52 9.65
C GLU A 544 12.61 -1.16 8.34
N GLN A 545 11.68 -1.60 7.48
CA GLN A 545 11.99 -2.19 6.16
C GLN A 545 12.86 -1.30 5.27
N LEU A 546 12.72 0.03 5.38
CA LEU A 546 13.48 0.98 4.57
C LEU A 546 14.90 1.19 5.07
N ARG A 547 15.18 0.91 6.36
CA ARG A 547 16.51 1.03 6.98
C ARG A 547 17.43 -0.17 6.71
N GLY A 548 16.86 -1.31 6.31
CA GLY A 548 17.57 -2.59 6.14
C GLY A 548 17.41 -3.45 7.38
#